data_AF-A0A1Q7QVW0-F1
#
_entry.id   AF-A0A1Q7QVW0-F1
#
_cell.length_a   1.000
_cell.length_b   1.000
_cell.length_c   1.000
_cell.angle_alpha   90.00
_cell.angle_beta   90.00
_cell.angle_gamma   90.00
#
_symmetry.space_group_name_H-M   'P 1'
#
loop_
_entity.id
_entity.type
_entity.pdbx_description
1 polymer ?
#
loop_
_entity_poly.entity_id
_entity_poly.type
_entity_poly.pdbx_seq_one_letter_code
_entity_poly.pdbx_strand_id
1 'polypeptide(L)'
;MVVDAQDSFKIGPRWERRSNPAFEKNVTALVEAYRAAHLPIVFFLHTDKDEGFARDSPSFKLMDFLKPRADEPVMVKNTRNCFTSTTLQPYLIEKGVRRVAIAGIQTEQCCETTARVAADLGYAVDFVTEATMT
;
A
#
# COMPACT_ATOMS: atom_id res chain seq x y z
N MET A 1 -0.17 1.19 -6.52
CA MET A 1 0.54 0.88 -5.25
C MET A 1 -0.51 0.63 -4.19
N VAL A 2 -0.41 -0.48 -3.45
CA VAL A 2 -1.30 -0.79 -2.32
C VAL A 2 -0.49 -0.74 -1.04
N VAL A 3 -0.69 0.32 -0.25
CA VAL A 3 0.12 0.68 0.91
C VAL A 3 -0.49 0.08 2.18
N ASP A 4 0.27 -0.78 2.86
CA ASP A 4 0.01 -1.28 4.22
C ASP A 4 -1.42 -1.82 4.47
N ALA A 5 -2.07 -2.38 3.45
CA ALA A 5 -3.33 -3.10 3.63
C ALA A 5 -3.05 -4.47 4.28
N GLN A 6 -2.66 -4.43 5.56
CA GLN A 6 -2.15 -5.55 6.35
C GLN A 6 -3.01 -5.87 7.57
N ASP A 7 -3.01 -7.12 8.00
CA ASP A 7 -3.80 -7.60 9.14
C ASP A 7 -3.39 -6.98 10.48
N SER A 8 -2.21 -6.40 10.58
CA SER A 8 -1.75 -5.63 11.75
C SER A 8 -2.72 -4.52 12.16
N PHE A 9 -3.41 -3.89 11.21
CA PHE A 9 -4.44 -2.88 11.49
C PHE A 9 -5.72 -3.45 12.13
N LYS A 10 -5.93 -4.77 12.05
CA LYS A 10 -7.07 -5.45 12.68
C LYS A 10 -6.85 -5.69 14.18
N ILE A 11 -5.64 -5.46 14.69
CA ILE A 11 -5.34 -5.62 16.12
C ILE A 11 -5.82 -4.38 16.89
N GLY A 12 -6.61 -4.64 17.93
CA GLY A 12 -7.13 -3.62 18.82
C GLY A 12 -8.28 -2.80 18.22
N PRO A 13 -8.75 -1.77 18.96
CA PRO A 13 -10.00 -1.07 18.66
C PRO A 13 -9.91 -0.11 17.46
N ARG A 14 -8.74 0.03 16.83
CA ARG A 14 -8.53 0.94 15.69
C ARG A 14 -9.31 0.47 14.47
N TRP A 15 -9.39 -0.84 14.25
CA TRP A 15 -10.08 -1.43 13.09
C TRP A 15 -11.57 -1.10 13.04
N GLU A 16 -12.24 -1.10 14.20
CA GLU A 16 -13.68 -0.84 14.30
C GLU A 16 -14.04 0.61 13.96
N ARG A 17 -13.08 1.54 14.08
CA ARG A 17 -13.28 2.98 13.82
C ARG A 17 -12.93 3.39 12.39
N ARG A 18 -12.78 2.43 11.48
CA ARG A 18 -12.37 2.69 10.11
C ARG A 18 -13.31 3.63 9.37
N SER A 19 -12.74 4.57 8.63
CA SER A 19 -13.49 5.60 7.90
C SER A 19 -14.18 5.12 6.62
N ASN A 20 -13.73 4.01 6.04
CA ASN A 20 -14.18 3.55 4.72
C ASN A 20 -14.64 2.08 4.73
N PRO A 21 -15.94 1.81 4.92
CA PRO A 21 -16.49 0.45 4.88
C PRO A 21 -16.41 -0.23 3.51
N ALA A 22 -16.17 0.52 2.43
CA ALA A 22 -16.05 0.00 1.07
C ALA A 22 -14.58 -0.23 0.67
N PHE A 23 -13.63 -0.05 1.59
CA PHE A 23 -12.20 -0.12 1.33
C PHE A 23 -11.79 -1.40 0.59
N GLU A 24 -12.17 -2.57 1.11
CA GLU A 24 -11.78 -3.86 0.53
C GLU A 24 -12.32 -4.02 -0.90
N LYS A 25 -13.57 -3.59 -1.14
CA LYS A 25 -14.19 -3.61 -2.47
C LYS A 25 -13.44 -2.72 -3.45
N ASN A 26 -13.12 -1.49 -3.04
CA ASN A 26 -12.50 -0.50 -3.92
C ASN A 26 -11.04 -0.81 -4.23
N VAL A 27 -10.27 -1.26 -3.24
CA VAL A 27 -8.89 -1.75 -3.47
C VAL A 27 -8.89 -2.97 -4.39
N THR A 28 -9.81 -3.92 -4.18
CA THR A 28 -9.94 -5.09 -5.06
C THR A 28 -10.25 -4.68 -6.49
N ALA A 29 -11.19 -3.77 -6.70
CA ALA A 29 -11.55 -3.28 -8.03
C ALA A 29 -10.35 -2.62 -8.74
N LEU A 30 -9.56 -1.82 -8.00
CA LEU A 30 -8.36 -1.18 -8.54
C LEU A 30 -7.29 -2.20 -8.92
N VAL A 31 -7.04 -3.20 -8.06
CA VAL A 31 -6.09 -4.29 -8.33
C VAL A 31 -6.49 -5.08 -9.56
N GLU A 32 -7.76 -5.47 -9.68
CA GLU A 32 -8.26 -6.22 -10.83
C GLU A 32 -8.22 -5.39 -12.12
N ALA A 33 -8.51 -4.08 -12.06
CA ALA A 33 -8.38 -3.20 -13.21
C ALA A 33 -6.92 -3.09 -13.70
N TYR A 34 -5.96 -2.97 -12.78
CA TYR A 34 -4.53 -2.93 -13.13
C TYR A 34 -4.07 -4.27 -13.72
N ARG A 35 -4.52 -5.40 -13.16
CA ARG A 35 -4.26 -6.74 -13.70
C ARG A 35 -4.81 -6.92 -15.11
N ALA A 36 -6.06 -6.51 -15.35
CA ALA A 36 -6.69 -6.59 -16.66
C ALA A 36 -6.00 -5.71 -17.71
N ALA A 37 -5.42 -4.58 -17.28
CA ALA A 37 -4.64 -3.69 -18.13
C ALA A 37 -3.15 -4.08 -18.26
N HIS A 38 -2.72 -5.20 -17.65
CA HIS A 38 -1.31 -5.62 -17.58
C HIS A 38 -0.37 -4.53 -17.03
N LEU A 39 -0.85 -3.74 -16.07
CA LEU A 39 -0.08 -2.69 -15.41
C LEU A 39 0.58 -3.21 -14.14
N PRO A 40 1.77 -2.69 -13.77
CA PRO A 40 2.50 -3.14 -12.59
C PRO A 40 1.76 -2.79 -11.29
N ILE A 41 1.79 -3.73 -10.34
CA ILE A 41 1.23 -3.58 -9.00
C ILE A 41 2.32 -3.88 -7.98
N VAL A 42 2.45 -3.02 -6.97
CA VAL A 42 3.36 -3.21 -5.83
C VAL A 42 2.56 -3.10 -4.55
N PHE A 43 2.74 -4.08 -3.67
CA PHE A 43 2.15 -4.13 -2.34
C PHE A 43 3.19 -3.77 -1.29
N PHE A 44 2.74 -3.21 -0.16
CA PHE A 44 3.63 -2.85 0.94
C PHE A 44 3.14 -3.41 2.28
N LEU A 45 4.10 -3.81 3.10
CA LEU A 45 3.93 -4.07 4.53
C LEU A 45 4.78 -3.09 5.32
N HIS A 46 4.21 -2.45 6.33
CA HIS A 46 4.95 -1.65 7.29
C HIS A 46 5.39 -2.51 8.47
N THR A 47 6.66 -2.38 8.88
CA THR A 47 7.17 -3.01 10.09
C THR A 47 7.68 -1.98 11.08
N ASP A 48 7.31 -2.16 12.35
CA ASP A 48 7.76 -1.37 13.49
C ASP A 48 7.70 -2.22 14.78
N LYS A 49 7.66 -1.58 15.95
CA LYS A 49 7.61 -2.25 17.26
C LYS A 49 6.21 -2.33 17.85
N ASP A 50 5.20 -1.80 17.17
CA ASP A 50 3.81 -1.84 17.62
C ASP A 50 3.27 -3.27 17.47
N GLU A 51 2.26 -3.60 18.28
CA GLU A 51 1.63 -4.92 18.25
C GLU A 51 1.07 -5.25 16.86
N GLY A 52 1.45 -6.41 16.32
CA GLY A 52 1.05 -6.85 14.98
C GLY A 52 2.00 -6.50 13.85
N PHE A 53 2.83 -5.47 14.01
CA PHE A 53 3.70 -4.94 12.95
C PHE A 53 5.13 -5.51 12.97
N ALA A 54 5.49 -6.27 14.01
CA ALA A 54 6.72 -7.03 14.04
C ALA A 54 6.70 -8.16 13.00
N ARG A 55 7.83 -8.44 12.33
CA ARG A 55 7.90 -9.39 11.19
C ARG A 55 7.55 -10.83 11.53
N ASP A 56 7.72 -11.21 12.79
CA ASP A 56 7.39 -12.52 13.34
C ASP A 56 5.93 -12.63 13.79
N SER A 57 5.17 -11.53 13.74
CA SER A 57 3.74 -11.54 14.06
C SER A 57 2.94 -12.30 12.99
N PRO A 58 1.95 -13.13 13.39
CA PRO A 58 1.03 -13.75 12.44
C PRO A 58 0.15 -12.73 11.68
N SER A 59 0.03 -11.50 12.21
CA SER A 59 -0.71 -10.40 11.57
C SER A 59 0.13 -9.61 10.58
N PHE A 60 1.46 -9.85 10.52
CA PHE A 60 2.37 -9.25 9.56
C PHE A 60 2.23 -9.88 8.17
N LYS A 61 1.05 -9.70 7.58
CA LYS A 61 0.67 -10.19 6.26
C LYS A 61 -0.35 -9.25 5.65
N LEU A 62 -0.46 -9.29 4.32
CA LEU A 62 -1.54 -8.59 3.63
C LEU A 62 -2.89 -9.15 4.09
N MET A 63 -3.92 -8.30 4.05
CA MET A 63 -5.29 -8.73 4.34
C MET A 63 -5.74 -9.81 3.34
N ASP A 64 -6.57 -10.76 3.79
CA ASP A 64 -6.91 -11.97 3.03
C ASP A 64 -7.53 -11.74 1.64
N PHE A 65 -8.12 -10.56 1.38
CA PHE A 65 -8.66 -10.19 0.07
C PHE A 65 -7.57 -9.82 -0.95
N LEU A 66 -6.34 -9.54 -0.49
CA LEU A 66 -5.18 -9.27 -1.32
C LEU A 66 -4.33 -10.53 -1.47
N LYS A 67 -4.32 -11.07 -2.69
CA LYS A 67 -3.53 -12.24 -3.07
C LYS A 67 -2.58 -11.85 -4.20
N PRO A 68 -1.35 -11.38 -3.87
CA PRO A 68 -0.37 -11.02 -4.89
C PRO A 68 -0.07 -12.19 -5.82
N ARG A 69 0.09 -11.90 -7.11
CA ARG A 69 0.59 -12.86 -8.12
C ARG A 69 2.12 -12.94 -8.04
N ALA A 70 2.70 -13.95 -8.68
CA ALA A 70 4.15 -14.20 -8.61
C ALA A 70 5.00 -13.02 -9.14
N ASP A 71 4.46 -12.22 -10.05
CA ASP A 71 5.08 -11.04 -10.65
C ASP A 71 4.74 -9.71 -9.94
N GLU A 72 3.94 -9.76 -8.86
CA GLU A 72 3.50 -8.59 -8.10
C GLU A 72 4.27 -8.50 -6.77
N PRO A 73 5.32 -7.67 -6.68
CA PRO A 73 6.18 -7.63 -5.51
C PRO A 73 5.45 -7.14 -4.25
N VAL A 74 5.79 -7.76 -3.11
CA VAL A 74 5.45 -7.28 -1.76
C VAL A 74 6.72 -6.76 -1.11
N MET A 75 6.78 -5.45 -0.86
CA MET A 75 7.94 -4.78 -0.26
C MET A 75 7.69 -4.45 1.20
N VAL A 76 8.70 -4.63 2.05
CA VAL A 76 8.62 -4.27 3.47
C VAL A 76 9.28 -2.91 3.69
N LYS A 77 8.57 -1.99 4.35
CA LYS A 77 9.09 -0.66 4.73
C LYS A 77 9.07 -0.47 6.24
N ASN A 78 10.02 0.31 6.76
CA ASN A 78 10.04 0.76 8.15
C ASN A 78 9.94 2.29 8.29
N THR A 79 9.64 2.97 7.17
CA THR A 79 9.34 4.41 7.10
C THR A 79 7.89 4.65 6.73
N ARG A 80 7.39 5.89 6.93
CA ARG A 80 6.02 6.26 6.53
C ARG A 80 5.82 6.15 5.03
N ASN A 81 6.69 6.78 4.25
CA ASN A 81 6.66 6.67 2.80
C ASN A 81 7.25 5.34 2.30
N CYS A 82 6.79 4.89 1.14
CA CYS A 82 7.25 3.66 0.50
C CYS A 82 8.63 3.74 -0.20
N PHE A 83 9.23 4.92 -0.35
CA PHE A 83 10.46 5.09 -1.12
C PHE A 83 11.72 4.92 -0.27
N THR A 84 11.77 5.52 0.92
CA THR A 84 13.01 5.68 1.70
C THR A 84 13.63 4.35 2.16
N SER A 85 12.82 3.36 2.53
CA SER A 85 13.30 2.09 3.10
C SER A 85 13.10 0.88 2.19
N THR A 86 12.76 1.10 0.90
CA THR A 86 12.52 0.03 -0.06
C THR A 86 13.27 0.26 -1.37
N THR A 87 13.22 -0.74 -2.26
CA THR A 87 13.75 -0.64 -3.63
C THR A 87 12.71 -0.13 -4.64
N LEU A 88 11.66 0.55 -4.17
CA LEU A 88 10.57 1.04 -5.01
C LEU A 88 11.05 1.95 -6.14
N GLN A 89 11.89 2.96 -5.85
CA GLN A 89 12.31 3.91 -6.89
C GLN A 89 13.09 3.23 -8.03
N PRO A 90 14.14 2.42 -7.77
CA PRO A 90 14.77 1.61 -8.81
C PRO A 90 13.79 0.74 -9.59
N TYR A 91 12.85 0.07 -8.91
CA TYR A 91 11.83 -0.76 -9.56
C TYR A 91 10.95 0.05 -10.52
N LEU A 92 10.47 1.23 -10.11
CA LEU A 92 9.65 2.09 -10.95
C LEU A 92 10.43 2.63 -12.16
N ILE A 93 11.72 2.95 -11.98
CA ILE A 93 12.61 3.38 -13.07
C ILE A 93 12.80 2.26 -14.09
N GLU A 94 13.11 1.04 -13.63
CA GLU A 94 13.27 -0.13 -14.50
C GLU A 94 12.01 -0.42 -15.33
N LYS A 95 10.84 -0.24 -14.72
CA LYS A 95 9.53 -0.41 -15.39
C LYS A 95 9.10 0.80 -16.23
N GLY A 96 9.90 1.87 -16.30
CA GLY A 96 9.56 3.08 -17.05
C GLY A 96 8.33 3.83 -16.52
N VAL A 97 7.96 3.62 -15.25
CA VAL A 97 6.76 4.20 -14.65
C VAL A 97 6.96 5.69 -14.42
N ARG A 98 5.99 6.51 -14.85
CA ARG A 98 5.96 7.97 -14.64
C ARG A 98 4.76 8.47 -13.85
N ARG A 99 3.79 7.60 -13.59
CA ARG A 99 2.55 7.89 -12.86
C ARG A 99 2.28 6.76 -11.87
N VAL A 100 1.93 7.12 -10.64
CA VAL A 100 1.59 6.17 -9.58
C VAL A 100 0.17 6.42 -9.07
N ALA A 101 -0.63 5.36 -9.00
CA ALA A 101 -1.86 5.38 -8.23
C ALA A 101 -1.59 4.85 -6.83
N ILE A 102 -2.07 5.55 -5.80
CA ILE A 102 -1.87 5.22 -4.39
C ILE A 102 -3.21 4.92 -3.74
N ALA A 103 -3.28 3.75 -3.12
CA ALA A 103 -4.39 3.24 -2.33
C ALA A 103 -3.82 2.54 -1.09
N GLY A 104 -4.61 2.37 -0.01
CA GLY A 104 -4.15 1.69 1.19
C GLY A 104 -4.43 2.41 2.52
N ILE A 105 -3.61 2.13 3.52
CA ILE A 105 -3.81 2.52 4.92
C ILE A 105 -2.50 3.11 5.49
N GLN A 106 -2.49 4.14 6.34
CA GLN A 106 -3.58 5.09 6.57
C GLN A 106 -3.51 6.23 5.55
N THR A 107 -4.67 6.83 5.25
CA THR A 107 -4.83 7.93 4.29
C THR A 107 -3.84 9.06 4.55
N GLU A 108 -3.89 9.68 5.74
CA GLU A 108 -3.13 10.88 6.13
C GLU A 108 -1.71 10.59 6.65
N GLN A 109 -1.32 9.31 6.67
CA GLN A 109 0.01 8.90 7.13
C GLN A 109 0.79 8.27 5.97
N CYS A 110 0.77 6.94 5.86
CA CYS A 110 1.59 6.23 4.90
C CYS A 110 1.21 6.57 3.44
N CYS A 111 -0.08 6.70 3.14
CA CYS A 111 -0.53 7.02 1.79
C CYS A 111 -0.15 8.46 1.41
N GLU A 112 -0.55 9.46 2.19
CA GLU A 112 -0.26 10.87 1.92
C GLU A 112 1.25 11.15 1.88
N THR A 113 2.03 10.61 2.83
CA THR A 113 3.50 10.82 2.83
C THR A 113 4.12 10.19 1.58
N THR A 114 3.64 9.02 1.14
CA THR A 114 4.10 8.40 -0.10
C THR A 114 3.72 9.23 -1.31
N ALA A 115 2.53 9.81 -1.35
CA ALA A 115 2.06 10.68 -2.43
C ALA A 115 2.92 11.94 -2.56
N ARG A 116 3.20 12.62 -1.44
CA ARG A 116 4.06 13.81 -1.41
C ARG A 116 5.48 13.49 -1.92
N VAL A 117 6.08 12.42 -1.41
CA VAL A 117 7.42 11.99 -1.86
C VAL A 117 7.42 11.57 -3.33
N ALA A 118 6.38 10.88 -3.81
CA ALA A 118 6.26 10.53 -5.23
C ALA A 118 6.21 11.78 -6.12
N ALA A 119 5.45 12.80 -5.71
CA ALA A 119 5.37 14.07 -6.44
C ALA A 119 6.73 14.80 -6.44
N ASP A 120 7.42 14.87 -5.30
CA ASP A 120 8.75 15.49 -5.19
C ASP A 120 9.81 14.76 -6.06
N LEU A 121 9.66 13.44 -6.23
CA LEU A 121 10.50 12.63 -7.13
C LEU A 121 10.08 12.72 -8.61
N GLY A 122 9.06 13.51 -8.94
CA GLY A 122 8.63 13.80 -10.32
C GLY A 122 7.65 12.80 -10.92
N TYR A 123 6.99 11.95 -10.12
CA TYR A 123 5.89 11.12 -10.59
C TYR A 123 4.59 11.91 -10.62
N ALA A 124 3.75 11.70 -11.64
CA ALA A 124 2.35 12.08 -11.57
C ALA A 124 1.64 11.18 -10.54
N VAL A 125 0.81 11.75 -9.68
CA VAL A 125 0.17 11.01 -8.58
C VAL A 125 -1.35 11.02 -8.73
N ASP A 126 -1.93 9.83 -8.78
CA ASP A 126 -3.36 9.62 -8.60
C ASP A 126 -3.59 9.10 -7.17
N PHE A 127 -4.14 9.96 -6.31
CA PHE A 127 -4.45 9.60 -4.93
C PHE A 127 -5.89 9.11 -4.84
N VAL A 128 -6.09 7.80 -4.76
CA VAL A 128 -7.41 7.15 -4.93
C VAL A 128 -8.12 7.10 -3.58
N THR A 129 -8.75 8.19 -3.17
CA THR A 129 -9.34 8.36 -1.83
C THR A 129 -10.41 7.33 -1.48
N GLU A 130 -11.17 6.85 -2.46
CA GLU A 130 -12.18 5.80 -2.29
C GLU A 130 -11.54 4.44 -1.94
N ALA A 131 -10.25 4.28 -2.25
CA ALA A 131 -9.44 3.11 -1.95
C ALA A 131 -8.39 3.38 -0.86
N THR A 132 -8.56 4.44 -0.06
CA THR A 132 -7.82 4.64 1.19
C THR A 132 -8.73 4.54 2.40
N MET A 133 -8.13 4.38 3.58
CA MET A 133 -8.86 4.27 4.84
C MET A 133 -7.99 4.81 5.99
N THR A 134 -8.63 5.33 7.04
CA THR A 134 -7.98 5.68 8.31
C THR A 134 -8.69 5.00 9.46
#